data_AF-A0A1H8GTH0-F1
#
_entry.id   AF-A0A1H8GTH0-F1
#
_cell.length_a   1.000
_cell.length_b   1.000
_cell.length_c   1.000
_cell.angle_alpha   90.00
_cell.angle_beta   90.00
_cell.angle_gamma   90.00
#
_symmetry.space_group_name_H-M   'P 1'
#
loop_
_entity.id
_entity.type
_entity.pdbx_description
1 polymer ?
#
loop_
_entity_poly.entity_id
_entity_poly.type
_entity_poly.pdbx_seq_one_letter_code
_entity_poly.pdbx_strand_id
1 'polypeptide(L)'
;MNVKINRKLCVIAVLGASVTCTATIANKPETVRYQNLKVLPKDISPHDLQSIMADDFEDGLGVTCGFCHANAKDGHGLDFVSDTKPEKEIARQMMRMTIGINKKYFKLKHVNIGNPALVVSCTTCHKGQAFPNGVAGNN
;
A
#
# COMPACT_ATOMS: atom_id res chain seq x y z
N MET A 1 61.60 -44.32 -2.91
CA MET A 1 62.37 -43.62 -3.97
C MET A 1 61.79 -42.22 -4.15
N ASN A 2 62.60 -41.18 -3.91
CA ASN A 2 62.20 -39.78 -4.04
C ASN A 2 62.15 -39.35 -5.51
N VAL A 3 60.99 -38.90 -6.00
CA VAL A 3 60.84 -38.36 -7.36
C VAL A 3 61.00 -36.84 -7.32
N LYS A 4 62.07 -36.33 -7.94
CA LYS A 4 62.33 -34.90 -8.14
C LYS A 4 61.42 -34.34 -9.24
N ILE A 5 60.59 -33.36 -8.89
CA ILE A 5 59.71 -32.63 -9.82
C ILE A 5 60.53 -31.55 -10.55
N ASN A 6 60.53 -31.59 -11.88
CA ASN A 6 61.30 -30.65 -12.72
C ASN A 6 60.42 -29.48 -13.20
N ARG A 7 60.84 -28.25 -12.87
CA ARG A 7 60.10 -26.97 -12.98
C ARG A 7 59.81 -26.46 -14.40
N LYS A 8 59.92 -27.30 -15.43
CA LYS A 8 59.83 -26.85 -16.84
C LYS A 8 58.51 -27.16 -17.55
N LEU A 9 57.52 -27.73 -16.86
CA LEU A 9 56.21 -28.04 -17.44
C LEU A 9 55.13 -26.96 -17.24
N CYS A 10 55.47 -25.78 -16.70
CA CYS A 10 54.49 -24.72 -16.42
C CYS A 10 54.06 -23.87 -17.63
N VAL A 11 54.48 -24.17 -18.87
CA VAL A 11 54.35 -23.19 -19.96
C VAL A 11 53.16 -23.44 -20.92
N ILE A 12 52.41 -24.55 -20.83
CA ILE A 12 51.35 -24.81 -21.82
C ILE A 12 50.07 -25.31 -21.14
N ALA A 13 49.30 -24.39 -20.53
CA ALA A 13 47.91 -24.64 -20.15
C ALA A 13 47.15 -23.33 -19.84
N VAL A 14 47.17 -22.31 -20.70
CA VAL A 14 46.25 -21.16 -20.55
C VAL A 14 45.76 -20.68 -21.93
N LEU A 15 44.90 -21.48 -22.55
CA LEU A 15 43.99 -21.05 -23.61
C LEU A 15 42.65 -21.77 -23.38
N GLY A 16 42.01 -21.43 -22.26
CA GLY A 16 40.65 -21.85 -21.93
C GLY A 16 39.73 -20.64 -22.06
N ALA A 17 38.78 -20.73 -22.98
CA ALA A 17 37.79 -19.72 -23.30
C ALA A 17 37.09 -19.13 -22.05
N SER A 18 37.30 -17.85 -21.80
CA SER A 18 36.58 -17.10 -20.76
C SER A 18 35.20 -16.69 -21.28
N VAL A 19 34.23 -17.59 -21.13
CA VAL A 19 32.80 -17.23 -21.20
C VAL A 19 32.47 -16.45 -19.93
N THR A 20 32.41 -15.13 -20.03
CA THR A 20 31.95 -14.28 -18.92
C THR A 20 30.43 -14.34 -18.84
N CYS A 21 29.90 -15.17 -17.95
CA CYS A 21 28.51 -15.12 -17.53
C CYS A 21 28.25 -13.78 -16.80
N THR A 22 27.61 -12.83 -17.47
CA THR A 22 27.08 -11.63 -16.81
C THR A 22 25.84 -12.03 -16.01
N ALA A 23 26.01 -12.23 -14.70
CA ALA A 23 24.90 -12.40 -13.78
C ALA A 23 24.11 -11.08 -13.71
N THR A 24 22.90 -11.06 -14.27
CA THR A 24 21.98 -9.92 -14.10
C THR A 24 21.51 -9.90 -12.64
N ILE A 25 21.95 -8.91 -11.88
CA ILE A 25 21.39 -8.65 -10.54
C ILE A 25 19.96 -8.15 -10.74
N ALA A 26 18.98 -9.02 -10.49
CA ALA A 26 17.58 -8.64 -10.45
C ALA A 26 17.35 -7.74 -9.22
N ASN A 27 17.39 -6.43 -9.40
CA ASN A 27 16.96 -5.48 -8.38
C ASN A 27 15.45 -5.64 -8.17
N LYS A 28 15.07 -6.34 -7.09
CA LYS A 28 13.68 -6.40 -6.65
C LYS A 28 13.27 -4.97 -6.25
N PRO A 29 12.15 -4.43 -6.78
CA PRO A 29 11.72 -3.09 -6.44
C PRO A 29 11.54 -2.97 -4.92
N GLU A 30 12.08 -1.88 -4.37
CA GLU A 30 11.99 -1.58 -2.95
C GLU A 30 10.51 -1.50 -2.55
N THR A 31 10.11 -2.33 -1.60
CA THR A 31 8.71 -2.38 -1.15
C THR A 31 8.44 -1.15 -0.29
N VAL A 32 7.65 -0.20 -0.80
CA VAL A 32 7.16 0.94 -0.02
C VAL A 32 6.38 0.40 1.18
N ARG A 33 6.83 0.75 2.39
CA ARG A 33 6.22 0.26 3.64
C ARG A 33 5.55 1.41 4.38
N TYR A 34 4.22 1.36 4.43
CA TYR A 34 3.42 2.34 5.17
C TYR A 34 3.43 2.07 6.68
N GLN A 35 3.47 3.14 7.49
CA GLN A 35 3.68 3.02 8.94
C GLN A 35 2.39 2.76 9.73
N ASN A 36 1.25 3.36 9.35
CA ASN A 36 0.01 3.32 10.14
C ASN A 36 -1.24 2.88 9.36
N LEU A 37 -1.08 1.86 8.50
CA LEU A 37 -2.21 1.17 7.88
C LEU A 37 -2.78 0.12 8.84
N LYS A 38 -3.99 0.39 9.37
CA LYS A 38 -4.70 -0.47 10.34
C LYS A 38 -5.82 -1.32 9.73
N VAL A 39 -6.28 -1.00 8.52
CA VAL A 39 -7.40 -1.69 7.84
C VAL A 39 -7.00 -2.10 6.43
N LEU A 40 -6.39 -1.19 5.67
CA LEU A 40 -5.86 -1.49 4.33
C LEU A 40 -4.65 -2.44 4.41
N PRO A 41 -4.38 -3.23 3.35
CA PRO A 41 -3.21 -4.10 3.28
C PRO A 41 -1.92 -3.30 3.47
N LYS A 42 -0.95 -3.89 4.19
CA LYS A 42 0.34 -3.22 4.47
C LYS A 42 1.26 -3.17 3.26
N ASP A 43 1.02 -4.06 2.30
CA ASP A 43 1.72 -4.26 1.03
C ASP A 43 0.94 -3.69 -0.16
N ILE A 44 -0.09 -2.86 0.10
CA ILE A 44 -0.83 -2.16 -0.95
C ILE A 44 0.12 -1.34 -1.84
N SER A 45 -0.14 -1.29 -3.15
CA SER A 45 0.65 -0.48 -4.05
C SER A 45 0.40 1.02 -3.81
N PRO A 46 1.38 1.91 -4.11
CA PRO A 46 1.15 3.35 -4.02
C PRO A 46 0.00 3.85 -4.87
N HIS A 47 -0.17 3.27 -6.06
CA HIS A 47 -1.28 3.58 -6.96
C HIS A 47 -2.62 3.25 -6.31
N ASP A 48 -2.80 2.01 -5.83
CA ASP A 48 -4.08 1.58 -5.28
C ASP A 48 -4.43 2.33 -3.99
N LEU A 49 -3.42 2.63 -3.16
CA LEU A 49 -3.64 3.46 -1.98
C LEU A 49 -4.11 4.86 -2.38
N GLN A 50 -3.47 5.48 -3.38
CA GLN A 50 -3.85 6.79 -3.85
C GLN A 50 -5.26 6.80 -4.47
N SER A 51 -5.62 5.79 -5.26
CA SER A 51 -6.96 5.63 -5.83
C SER A 51 -8.02 5.50 -4.75
N ILE A 52 -7.78 4.71 -3.69
CA ILE A 52 -8.70 4.64 -2.55
C ILE A 52 -8.87 6.02 -1.89
N MET A 53 -7.78 6.78 -1.71
CA MET A 53 -7.87 8.12 -1.11
C MET A 53 -8.66 9.10 -1.97
N ALA A 54 -8.50 9.06 -3.29
CA ALA A 54 -9.23 9.92 -4.22
C ALA A 54 -10.70 9.47 -4.37
N ASP A 55 -10.92 8.23 -4.79
CA ASP A 55 -12.21 7.78 -5.28
C ASP A 55 -13.18 7.45 -4.14
N ASP A 56 -12.74 6.68 -3.14
CA ASP A 56 -13.61 6.21 -2.05
C ASP A 56 -13.80 7.26 -0.95
N PHE A 57 -12.79 8.13 -0.75
CA PHE A 57 -12.80 9.11 0.32
C PHE A 57 -13.05 10.53 -0.18
N GLU A 58 -12.19 11.10 -1.03
CA GLU A 58 -12.39 12.48 -1.50
C GLU A 58 -13.68 12.63 -2.30
N ASP A 59 -13.87 11.83 -3.34
CA ASP A 59 -15.09 11.87 -4.15
C ASP A 59 -16.28 11.22 -3.43
N GLY A 60 -16.07 10.05 -2.82
CA GLY A 60 -17.13 9.29 -2.15
C GLY A 60 -17.78 10.02 -0.96
N LEU A 61 -16.99 10.79 -0.19
CA LEU A 61 -17.47 11.58 0.95
C LEU A 61 -17.56 13.08 0.63
N GLY A 62 -17.04 13.55 -0.50
CA GLY A 62 -17.02 14.98 -0.84
C GLY A 62 -16.18 15.81 0.12
N VAL A 63 -15.00 15.30 0.49
CA VAL A 63 -14.08 15.94 1.45
C VAL A 63 -12.68 16.04 0.87
N THR A 64 -11.85 16.92 1.42
CA THR A 64 -10.43 16.98 1.04
C THR A 64 -9.56 16.18 2.01
N CYS A 65 -8.31 15.88 1.62
CA CYS A 65 -7.36 15.13 2.45
C CYS A 65 -7.23 15.67 3.89
N GLY A 66 -7.26 17.00 4.07
CA GLY A 66 -7.17 17.66 5.38
C GLY A 66 -8.39 17.46 6.28
N PHE A 67 -9.49 16.89 5.78
CA PHE A 67 -10.63 16.48 6.59
C PHE A 67 -10.25 15.34 7.55
N CYS A 68 -9.49 14.35 7.07
CA CYS A 68 -9.05 13.21 7.89
C CYS A 68 -7.59 13.30 8.34
N HIS A 69 -6.71 13.88 7.52
CA HIS A 69 -5.28 13.93 7.81
C HIS A 69 -4.91 15.21 8.56
N ALA A 70 -4.04 15.07 9.56
CA ALA A 70 -3.53 16.20 10.33
C ALA A 70 -2.50 16.99 9.52
N ASN A 71 -2.28 18.26 9.86
CA ASN A 71 -1.16 19.02 9.31
C ASN A 71 0.17 18.46 9.84
N ALA A 72 1.21 18.51 9.01
CA ALA A 72 2.55 18.17 9.44
C ALA A 72 3.07 19.16 10.50
N LYS A 73 3.89 18.66 11.44
CA LYS A 73 4.40 19.47 12.56
C LYS A 73 5.36 20.59 12.12
N ASP A 74 5.99 20.43 10.97
CA ASP A 74 6.87 21.40 10.33
C ASP A 74 6.10 22.47 9.53
N GLY A 75 4.76 22.37 9.45
CA GLY A 75 3.92 23.31 8.71
C GLY A 75 3.88 23.06 7.20
N HIS A 76 4.55 22.02 6.70
CA HIS A 76 4.64 21.73 5.28
C HIS A 76 3.85 20.47 4.91
N GLY A 77 2.58 20.67 4.54
CA GLY A 77 1.71 19.60 4.07
C GLY A 77 1.02 18.82 5.20
N LEU A 78 0.74 17.53 4.96
CA LEU A 78 -0.07 16.69 5.84
C LEU A 78 0.77 15.58 6.48
N ASP A 79 0.49 15.32 7.76
CA ASP A 79 0.93 14.12 8.46
C ASP A 79 -0.07 12.98 8.21
N PHE A 80 0.23 12.17 7.19
CA PHE A 80 -0.58 11.01 6.83
C PHE A 80 -0.55 9.89 7.87
N VAL A 81 0.45 9.88 8.76
CA VAL A 81 0.62 8.84 9.78
C VAL A 81 -0.22 9.16 11.02
N SER A 82 -0.29 10.42 11.42
CA SER A 82 -0.97 10.88 12.63
C SER A 82 -2.44 10.47 12.75
N ASP A 83 -2.84 10.16 13.98
CA ASP A 83 -4.22 9.87 14.40
C ASP A 83 -4.84 11.02 15.21
N THR A 84 -4.25 12.22 15.18
CA THR A 84 -4.72 13.38 15.96
C THR A 84 -6.15 13.81 15.59
N LYS A 85 -6.56 13.60 14.33
CA LYS A 85 -7.91 13.93 13.86
C LYS A 85 -8.87 12.75 14.08
N PRO A 86 -9.99 12.94 14.80
CA PRO A 86 -10.93 11.86 15.09
C PRO A 86 -11.58 11.25 13.83
N GLU A 87 -11.75 12.05 12.77
CA GLU A 87 -12.34 11.63 11.50
C GLU A 87 -11.61 10.43 10.89
N LYS A 88 -10.29 10.33 11.09
CA LYS A 88 -9.49 9.22 10.58
C LYS A 88 -9.84 7.89 11.24
N GLU A 89 -10.09 7.87 12.54
CA GLU A 89 -10.51 6.64 13.22
C GLU A 89 -11.96 6.29 12.88
N ILE A 90 -12.84 7.28 12.75
CA ILE A 90 -14.21 7.09 12.26
C ILE A 90 -14.17 6.45 10.86
N ALA A 91 -13.36 6.97 9.95
CA ALA A 91 -13.19 6.40 8.61
C ALA A 91 -12.73 4.93 8.68
N ARG A 92 -11.83 4.57 9.60
CA ARG A 92 -11.44 3.16 9.79
C ARG A 92 -12.56 2.28 10.31
N GLN A 93 -13.39 2.79 11.21
CA GLN A 93 -14.58 2.07 11.66
C GLN A 93 -15.55 1.85 10.49
N MET A 94 -15.77 2.87 9.66
CA MET A 94 -16.60 2.76 8.46
C MET A 94 -16.02 1.78 7.44
N MET A 95 -14.71 1.77 7.21
CA MET A 95 -14.07 0.76 6.36
C MET A 95 -14.37 -0.67 6.84
N ARG A 96 -14.21 -0.93 8.15
CA ARG A 96 -14.51 -2.25 8.73
C ARG A 96 -15.98 -2.61 8.60
N MET A 97 -16.89 -1.64 8.81
CA MET A 97 -18.32 -1.82 8.62
C MET A 97 -18.65 -2.18 7.16
N THR A 98 -18.15 -1.41 6.19
CA THR A 98 -18.34 -1.66 4.75
C THR A 98 -17.83 -3.05 4.36
N ILE A 99 -16.63 -3.42 4.81
CA ILE A 99 -16.09 -4.77 4.59
C ILE A 99 -17.02 -5.83 5.20
N GLY A 100 -17.50 -5.60 6.43
CA GLY A 100 -18.39 -6.49 7.16
C GLY A 100 -19.75 -6.70 6.45
N ILE A 101 -20.38 -5.62 5.99
CA ILE A 101 -21.66 -5.66 5.26
C ILE A 101 -21.51 -6.50 3.99
N ASN A 102 -20.49 -6.20 3.18
CA ASN A 102 -20.23 -6.90 1.93
C ASN A 102 -19.93 -8.40 2.13
N LYS A 103 -19.13 -8.74 3.15
CA LYS A 103 -18.88 -10.16 3.49
C LYS A 103 -20.14 -10.86 3.99
N LYS A 104 -20.85 -10.24 4.95
CA LYS A 104 -21.95 -10.88 5.68
C LYS A 104 -23.19 -11.08 4.80
N TYR A 105 -23.61 -10.06 4.06
CA TYR A 105 -24.89 -10.05 3.36
C TYR A 105 -24.75 -10.39 1.88
N PHE A 106 -23.64 -9.98 1.25
CA PHE A 106 -23.40 -10.20 -0.18
C PHE A 106 -22.42 -11.35 -0.48
N LYS A 107 -21.91 -12.01 0.57
CA LYS A 107 -21.07 -13.23 0.48
C LYS A 107 -19.82 -13.08 -0.39
N LEU A 108 -19.31 -11.87 -0.53
CA LEU A 108 -18.08 -11.60 -1.27
C LEU A 108 -16.88 -12.22 -0.53
N LYS A 109 -16.00 -12.90 -1.28
CA LYS A 109 -14.85 -13.64 -0.70
C LYS A 109 -13.63 -12.75 -0.45
N HIS A 110 -13.30 -11.85 -1.37
CA HIS A 110 -12.12 -10.99 -1.31
C HIS A 110 -12.53 -9.51 -1.18
N VAL A 111 -12.99 -9.16 0.02
CA VAL A 111 -13.53 -7.81 0.30
C VAL A 111 -12.47 -6.93 0.92
N ASN A 112 -12.07 -5.90 0.17
CA ASN A 112 -11.22 -4.80 0.60
C ASN A 112 -11.83 -3.49 0.08
N ILE A 113 -11.49 -2.38 0.72
CA ILE A 113 -11.80 -1.03 0.21
C ILE A 113 -11.05 -0.82 -1.13
N GLY A 114 -11.64 -0.06 -2.05
CA GLY A 114 -11.15 0.09 -3.42
C GLY A 114 -11.46 -1.07 -4.35
N ASN A 115 -12.13 -2.14 -3.88
CA ASN A 115 -12.54 -3.23 -4.76
C ASN A 115 -13.80 -2.82 -5.56
N PRO A 116 -13.78 -2.80 -6.90
CA PRO A 116 -14.96 -2.44 -7.71
C PRO A 116 -16.12 -3.44 -7.56
N ALA A 117 -15.89 -4.63 -7.01
CA ALA A 117 -16.94 -5.62 -6.74
C ALA A 117 -17.72 -5.36 -5.44
N LEU A 118 -17.41 -4.31 -4.67
CA LEU A 118 -18.20 -3.94 -3.50
C LEU A 118 -19.63 -3.56 -3.91
N VAL A 119 -20.62 -4.19 -3.27
CA VAL A 119 -22.04 -3.88 -3.50
C VAL A 119 -22.47 -2.67 -2.69
N VAL A 120 -21.96 -2.55 -1.47
CA VAL A 120 -22.09 -1.35 -0.64
C VAL A 120 -20.73 -0.68 -0.56
N SER A 121 -20.64 0.58 -0.95
CA SER A 121 -19.44 1.43 -0.86
C SER A 121 -19.73 2.68 -0.03
N CYS A 122 -18.73 3.52 0.18
CA CYS A 122 -18.89 4.80 0.87
C CYS A 122 -19.98 5.66 0.20
N THR A 123 -19.95 5.72 -1.14
CA THR A 123 -20.87 6.51 -1.97
C THR A 123 -22.32 6.05 -1.86
N THR A 124 -22.58 4.78 -1.55
CA THR A 124 -23.95 4.27 -1.36
C THR A 124 -24.71 5.08 -0.30
N CYS A 125 -24.03 5.48 0.77
CA CYS A 125 -24.62 6.26 1.86
C CYS A 125 -24.25 7.75 1.78
N HIS A 126 -22.96 8.05 1.61
CA HIS A 126 -22.46 9.43 1.68
C HIS A 126 -22.84 10.28 0.47
N LYS A 127 -22.92 9.69 -0.73
CA LYS A 127 -23.31 10.39 -1.96
C LYS A 127 -22.54 11.71 -2.16
N GLY A 128 -21.23 11.72 -1.89
CA GLY A 128 -20.39 12.91 -1.99
C GLY A 128 -20.64 13.94 -0.89
N GLN A 129 -21.15 13.52 0.28
CA GLN A 129 -21.32 14.38 1.44
C GLN A 129 -20.70 13.74 2.69
N ALA A 130 -19.96 14.53 3.46
CA ALA A 130 -19.25 14.04 4.65
C ALA A 130 -20.22 13.43 5.67
N PHE A 131 -21.45 13.93 5.72
CA PHE A 131 -22.50 13.47 6.60
C PHE A 131 -23.71 13.00 5.78
N PRO A 132 -24.06 11.70 5.77
CA PRO A 132 -25.13 11.16 4.92
C PRO A 132 -26.50 11.82 5.06
N ASN A 133 -26.77 12.46 6.20
CA ASN A 133 -28.03 13.14 6.49
C ASN A 133 -27.92 14.68 6.48
N GLY A 134 -26.79 15.24 6.01
CA GLY A 134 -26.58 16.69 5.90
C GLY A 134 -26.32 17.43 7.21
N VAL A 135 -26.21 16.72 8.34
CA VAL A 135 -25.87 17.30 9.65
C VAL A 135 -24.70 16.55 10.28
N ALA A 136 -23.67 17.28 10.69
CA ALA A 136 -22.68 16.78 11.63
C ALA A 136 -23.41 16.45 12.93
N GLY A 137 -23.36 15.18 13.36
CA GLY A 137 -24.11 14.70 14.52
C GLY A 137 -23.92 15.60 15.73
N ASN A 138 -25.04 16.05 16.30
CA ASN A 138 -25.14 16.78 17.55
C ASN A 138 -25.05 15.78 18.72
N ASN A 139 -23.85 15.30 19.02
CA ASN A 139 -23.59 14.57 20.25
C ASN A 139 -23.09 15.53 21.33
#